data_AF-A0A820KRI6-F1
#
_entry.id   AF-A0A820KRI6-F1
#
_cell.length_a   1.000
_cell.length_b   1.000
_cell.length_c   1.000
_cell.angle_alpha   90.00
_cell.angle_beta   90.00
_cell.angle_gamma   90.00
#
_symmetry.space_group_name_H-M   'P 1'
#
loop_
_entity.id
_entity.type
_entity.pdbx_description
1 polymer ?
#
loop_
_entity_poly.entity_id
_entity_poly.type
_entity_poly.pdbx_seq_one_letter_code
_entity_poly.pdbx_strand_id
1 'polypeptide(L)'
;QYINLRITIKKKKNYGRLIKRLKYKLHLKNIVLQKSDKNKVFHLGKLDDYHKKSEEYMDKTKVYKCLGTEDPLPDLIRRTNKYLLDLRLAKWITQKQYEKLCINSNEVELAHLYYLPKAHKPGTPLRPIISGLKHPTIKISKFLDELLRPLFDKMALKSTVNSGFELVKQLQEWSKDNMRQ
;
A
#
# COMPACT_ATOMS: atom_id res chain seq x y z
N GLN A 1 48.94 12.01 23.78
CA GLN A 1 48.14 10.91 24.35
C GLN A 1 46.80 10.86 23.60
N TYR A 2 46.65 9.94 22.65
CA TYR A 2 45.41 9.78 21.89
C TYR A 2 44.49 8.78 22.61
N ILE A 3 43.30 9.23 22.99
CA ILE A 3 42.27 8.42 23.66
C ILE A 3 41.63 7.50 22.62
N ASN A 4 41.93 6.20 22.73
CA ASN A 4 41.31 5.15 21.94
C ASN A 4 39.90 4.86 22.50
N LEU A 5 38.89 5.57 21.99
CA LEU A 5 37.49 5.23 22.21
C LEU A 5 37.14 3.96 21.42
N ARG A 6 37.33 2.80 22.05
CA ARG A 6 36.76 1.53 21.57
C ARG A 6 35.23 1.63 21.59
N ILE A 7 34.66 2.06 20.46
CA ILE A 7 33.21 1.94 20.21
C ILE A 7 32.90 0.44 20.21
N THR A 8 32.33 -0.02 21.31
CA THR A 8 31.87 -1.40 21.44
C THR A 8 30.63 -1.55 20.56
N ILE A 9 30.80 -2.14 19.37
CA ILE A 9 29.71 -2.48 18.46
C ILE A 9 28.80 -3.48 19.19
N LYS A 10 27.72 -2.99 19.80
CA LYS A 10 26.70 -3.84 20.43
C LYS A 10 26.18 -4.82 19.38
N LYS A 11 26.33 -6.12 19.64
CA LYS A 11 25.80 -7.23 18.82
C LYS A 11 24.37 -6.89 18.34
N LYS A 12 24.11 -6.96 17.03
CA LYS A 12 22.77 -6.79 16.43
C LYS A 12 21.77 -7.66 17.19
N LYS A 13 20.92 -7.05 18.02
CA LYS A 13 19.84 -7.78 18.71
C LYS A 13 18.95 -8.44 17.65
N ASN A 14 18.67 -9.73 17.80
CA ASN A 14 17.79 -10.45 16.90
C ASN A 14 16.32 -10.07 17.20
N TYR A 15 15.89 -8.91 16.70
CA TYR A 15 14.54 -8.37 16.88
C TYR A 15 13.45 -9.29 16.29
N GLY A 16 13.79 -10.14 15.31
CA GLY A 16 12.83 -11.06 14.69
C GLY A 16 12.21 -12.03 15.71
N ARG A 17 13.03 -12.66 16.56
CA ARG A 17 12.55 -13.56 17.62
C ARG A 17 11.66 -12.82 18.64
N LEU A 18 12.04 -11.61 19.01
CA LEU A 18 11.27 -10.78 19.94
C LEU A 18 9.89 -10.43 19.38
N ILE A 19 9.83 -10.00 18.11
CA ILE A 19 8.58 -9.65 17.44
C ILE A 19 7.67 -10.88 17.30
N LYS A 20 8.24 -12.06 16.98
CA LYS A 20 7.46 -13.30 16.91
C LYS A 20 6.82 -13.65 18.26
N ARG A 21 7.59 -13.54 19.36
CA ARG A 21 7.08 -13.76 20.73
C ARG A 21 6.01 -12.74 21.12
N LEU A 22 6.21 -11.47 20.76
CA LEU A 22 5.25 -10.40 21.05
C LEU A 22 3.93 -10.68 20.33
N LYS A 23 3.96 -10.96 19.02
CA LYS A 23 2.78 -11.31 18.23
C LYS A 23 2.02 -12.49 18.83
N TYR A 24 2.74 -13.55 19.23
CA TYR A 24 2.14 -14.71 19.88
C TYR A 24 1.44 -14.35 21.19
N LYS A 25 2.09 -13.58 22.07
CA LYS A 25 1.48 -13.14 23.34
C LYS A 25 0.25 -12.25 23.15
N LEU A 26 0.26 -11.37 22.15
CA LEU A 26 -0.88 -10.51 21.84
C LEU A 26 -2.05 -11.32 21.29
N HIS A 27 -1.77 -12.30 20.43
CA HIS A 27 -2.78 -13.21 19.90
C HIS A 27 -3.47 -14.02 21.01
N LEU A 28 -2.70 -14.59 21.95
CA LEU A 28 -3.27 -15.31 23.10
C LEU A 28 -4.19 -14.46 23.99
N LYS A 29 -4.01 -13.13 23.99
CA LYS A 29 -4.80 -12.19 24.76
C LYS A 29 -5.94 -11.56 23.96
N ASN A 30 -6.17 -11.99 22.71
CA ASN A 30 -7.11 -11.37 21.78
C ASN A 30 -6.86 -9.85 21.65
N ILE A 31 -5.59 -9.46 21.51
CA ILE A 31 -5.19 -8.07 21.33
C ILE A 31 -4.68 -7.86 19.90
N VAL A 32 -5.20 -6.82 19.25
CA VAL A 32 -4.75 -6.32 17.97
C VAL A 32 -3.74 -5.21 18.18
N LEU A 33 -2.57 -5.35 17.57
CA LEU A 33 -1.56 -4.30 17.46
C LEU A 33 -1.56 -3.79 16.01
N GLN A 34 -1.99 -2.56 15.81
CA GLN A 34 -2.00 -1.93 14.49
C GLN A 34 -1.30 -0.58 14.50
N LYS A 35 -0.68 -0.23 13.36
CA LYS A 35 -0.20 1.14 13.16
C LYS A 35 -1.42 2.06 13.03
N SER A 36 -1.37 3.23 13.65
CA SER A 36 -2.45 4.20 13.47
C SER A 36 -2.39 4.85 12.09
N ASP A 37 -3.53 5.35 11.64
CA ASP A 37 -3.71 5.92 10.31
C ASP A 37 -2.83 7.17 10.03
N LYS A 38 -2.85 8.16 10.93
CA LYS A 38 -2.15 9.45 10.73
C LYS A 38 -0.95 9.65 11.66
N ASN A 39 -0.98 9.03 12.84
CA ASN A 39 0.04 9.25 13.84
C ASN A 39 1.07 8.12 13.73
N LYS A 40 2.35 8.41 13.96
CA LYS A 40 3.42 7.38 14.00
C LYS A 40 3.37 6.57 15.30
N VAL A 41 2.17 6.22 15.76
CA VAL A 41 1.89 5.49 16.99
C VAL A 41 1.24 4.15 16.67
N PHE A 42 1.34 3.24 17.63
CA PHE A 42 0.63 1.97 17.59
C PHE A 42 -0.64 2.05 18.43
N HIS A 43 -1.69 1.42 17.94
CA HIS A 43 -2.93 1.20 18.66
C HIS A 43 -2.94 -0.24 19.17
N LEU A 44 -3.18 -0.40 20.46
CA LEU A 44 -3.50 -1.66 21.10
C LEU A 44 -5.01 -1.67 21.39
N GLY A 45 -5.72 -2.64 20.82
CA GLY A 45 -7.16 -2.79 21.00
C GLY A 45 -7.55 -4.25 21.20
N LYS A 46 -8.77 -4.49 21.69
CA LYS A 46 -9.34 -5.85 21.72
C LYS A 46 -9.68 -6.29 20.31
N LEU A 47 -9.42 -7.55 19.99
CA LEU A 47 -9.72 -8.16 18.70
C LEU A 47 -11.23 -8.14 18.42
N ASP A 48 -12.06 -8.37 19.44
CA ASP A 48 -13.53 -8.36 19.30
C ASP A 48 -14.06 -6.96 18.93
N ASP A 49 -13.52 -5.90 19.55
CA ASP A 49 -13.88 -4.51 19.20
C ASP A 49 -13.47 -4.16 17.77
N TYR A 50 -12.31 -4.66 17.33
CA TYR A 50 -11.84 -4.50 15.96
C TYR A 50 -12.78 -5.20 14.96
N HIS A 51 -13.19 -6.45 15.23
CA HIS A 51 -14.12 -7.18 14.38
C HIS A 51 -15.50 -6.51 14.35
N LYS A 52 -16.06 -6.18 15.51
CA LYS A 52 -17.34 -5.49 15.62
C LYS A 52 -17.37 -4.21 14.80
N LYS A 53 -16.35 -3.35 14.95
CA LYS A 53 -16.25 -2.11 14.16
C LYS A 53 -16.08 -2.35 12.66
N SER A 54 -15.43 -3.46 12.27
CA SER A 54 -15.28 -3.82 10.87
C SER A 54 -16.61 -4.26 10.24
N GLU A 55 -17.42 -5.03 10.98
CA GLU A 55 -18.76 -5.45 10.58
C GLU A 55 -19.73 -4.28 10.52
N GLU A 56 -19.75 -3.42 11.56
CA GLU A 56 -20.54 -2.19 11.57
C GLU A 56 -20.21 -1.28 10.37
N TYR A 57 -18.94 -1.21 9.98
CA TYR A 57 -18.52 -0.46 8.79
C TYR A 57 -19.09 -1.09 7.50
N MET A 58 -19.05 -2.41 7.38
CA MET A 58 -19.59 -3.15 6.24
C MET A 58 -21.10 -2.92 6.09
N ASP A 59 -21.83 -3.12 7.18
CA ASP A 59 -23.29 -3.03 7.22
C ASP A 59 -23.78 -1.61 6.95
N LYS A 60 -23.09 -0.61 7.52
CA LYS A 60 -23.43 0.80 7.33
C LYS A 60 -23.20 1.27 5.90
N THR A 61 -22.11 0.84 5.28
CA THR A 61 -21.72 1.36 3.96
C THR A 61 -22.37 0.61 2.81
N LYS A 62 -22.63 -0.70 2.98
CA LYS A 62 -23.17 -1.58 1.93
C LYS A 62 -22.40 -1.52 0.60
N VAL A 63 -21.13 -1.11 0.65
CA VAL A 63 -20.28 -0.96 -0.55
C VAL A 63 -19.59 -2.26 -0.97
N TYR A 64 -19.70 -3.32 -0.15
CA TYR A 64 -19.13 -4.64 -0.43
C TYR A 64 -20.24 -5.68 -0.56
N LYS A 65 -20.00 -6.67 -1.43
CA LYS A 65 -20.90 -7.82 -1.64
C LYS A 65 -20.11 -9.11 -1.41
N CYS A 66 -20.69 -10.03 -0.65
CA CYS A 66 -20.14 -11.37 -0.50
C CYS A 66 -20.24 -12.13 -1.84
N LEU A 67 -19.12 -12.70 -2.31
CA LEU A 67 -19.06 -13.47 -3.55
C LEU A 67 -19.27 -14.98 -3.33
N GLY A 68 -19.57 -15.40 -2.09
CA GLY A 68 -19.70 -16.80 -1.70
C GLY A 68 -18.43 -17.35 -1.04
N THR A 69 -18.34 -18.67 -0.95
CA THR A 69 -17.23 -19.39 -0.29
C THR A 69 -16.15 -19.86 -1.25
N GLU A 70 -16.39 -19.77 -2.57
CA GLU A 70 -15.41 -20.17 -3.57
C GLU A 70 -14.29 -19.14 -3.69
N ASP A 71 -13.05 -19.62 -3.76
CA ASP A 71 -11.89 -18.76 -3.99
C ASP A 71 -11.84 -18.31 -5.46
N PRO A 72 -12.00 -17.00 -5.76
CA PRO A 72 -11.92 -16.50 -7.13
C PRO A 72 -10.49 -16.46 -7.70
N LEU A 73 -9.46 -16.66 -6.88
CA LEU A 73 -8.06 -16.51 -7.28
C LEU A 73 -7.65 -17.40 -8.48
N PRO A 74 -8.01 -18.71 -8.53
CA PRO A 74 -7.63 -19.56 -9.66
C PRO A 74 -8.20 -19.08 -10.99
N ASP A 75 -9.47 -18.64 -11.02
CA ASP A 75 -10.08 -18.11 -12.24
C ASP A 75 -9.43 -16.78 -12.65
N LEU A 76 -9.13 -15.90 -11.70
CA LEU A 76 -8.43 -14.64 -11.97
C LEU A 76 -7.05 -14.88 -12.59
N ILE A 77 -6.27 -15.84 -12.07
CA ILE A 77 -4.97 -16.21 -12.63
C ILE A 77 -5.14 -16.70 -14.06
N ARG A 78 -6.06 -17.65 -14.28
CA ARG A 78 -6.34 -18.23 -15.60
C ARG A 78 -6.71 -17.16 -16.62
N ARG A 79 -7.65 -16.28 -16.26
CA ARG A 79 -8.11 -15.17 -17.14
C ARG A 79 -7.00 -14.19 -17.44
N THR A 80 -6.18 -13.85 -16.44
CA THR A 80 -5.09 -12.89 -16.64
C THR A 80 -4.00 -13.47 -17.55
N ASN A 81 -3.60 -14.72 -17.35
CA ASN A 81 -2.61 -15.38 -18.23
C ASN A 81 -3.16 -15.60 -19.64
N LYS A 82 -4.44 -15.95 -19.79
CA LYS A 82 -5.11 -16.03 -21.10
C LYS A 82 -5.04 -14.70 -21.84
N TYR A 83 -5.42 -13.60 -21.17
CA TYR A 83 -5.36 -12.27 -21.77
C TYR A 83 -3.95 -11.88 -22.22
N LEU A 84 -2.93 -12.18 -21.41
CA LEU A 84 -1.53 -11.94 -21.79
C LEU A 84 -1.10 -12.77 -23.00
N LEU A 85 -1.57 -14.01 -23.10
CA LEU A 85 -1.29 -14.88 -24.25
C LEU A 85 -1.93 -14.31 -25.52
N ASP A 86 -3.19 -13.87 -25.44
CA ASP A 86 -3.91 -13.25 -26.55
C ASP A 86 -3.17 -12.01 -27.07
N LEU A 87 -2.69 -11.13 -26.16
CA LEU A 87 -1.88 -9.97 -26.52
C LEU A 87 -0.55 -10.35 -27.20
N ARG A 88 0.09 -11.43 -26.74
CA ARG A 88 1.32 -11.94 -27.34
C ARG A 88 1.09 -12.50 -28.73
N LEU A 89 0.02 -13.27 -28.93
CA LEU A 89 -0.36 -13.83 -30.24
C LEU A 89 -0.73 -12.73 -31.23
N ALA A 90 -1.41 -11.68 -30.77
CA ALA A 90 -1.70 -10.49 -31.56
C ALA A 90 -0.46 -9.62 -31.86
N LYS A 91 0.71 -9.93 -31.27
CA LYS A 91 1.97 -9.16 -31.36
C LYS A 91 1.90 -7.75 -30.75
N TRP A 92 1.01 -7.53 -29.78
CA TRP A 92 0.91 -6.27 -29.02
C TRP A 92 1.99 -6.17 -27.94
N ILE A 93 2.47 -7.32 -27.47
CA ILE A 93 3.61 -7.43 -26.55
C ILE A 93 4.63 -8.41 -27.11
N THR A 94 5.90 -8.15 -26.82
CA THR A 94 7.02 -9.04 -27.16
C THR A 94 7.02 -10.30 -26.30
N GLN A 95 7.73 -11.33 -26.76
CA GLN A 95 7.94 -12.56 -25.98
C GLN A 95 8.53 -12.28 -24.59
N LYS A 96 9.54 -11.41 -24.51
CA LYS A 96 10.19 -11.01 -23.25
C LYS A 96 9.22 -10.29 -22.30
N GLN A 97 8.35 -9.44 -22.83
CA GLN A 97 7.32 -8.78 -22.02
C GLN A 97 6.28 -9.78 -21.51
N TYR A 98 5.84 -10.71 -22.37
CA TYR A 98 4.92 -11.77 -21.99
C TYR A 98 5.47 -12.61 -20.82
N GLU A 99 6.73 -13.05 -20.91
CA GLU A 99 7.40 -13.81 -19.85
C GLU A 99 7.51 -13.03 -18.54
N LYS A 100 7.81 -11.72 -18.60
CA LYS A 100 7.84 -10.84 -17.42
C LYS A 100 6.46 -10.64 -16.79
N LEU A 101 5.41 -10.60 -17.60
CA LEU A 101 4.04 -10.29 -17.17
C LEU A 101 3.26 -11.51 -16.69
N CYS A 102 3.59 -12.70 -17.19
CA CYS A 102 2.92 -13.94 -16.80
C CYS A 102 2.98 -14.18 -15.28
N ILE A 103 1.93 -14.82 -14.79
CA ILE A 103 1.69 -14.98 -13.36
C ILE A 103 1.79 -16.44 -12.99
N ASN A 104 2.56 -16.70 -11.94
CA ASN A 104 2.60 -17.98 -11.26
C ASN A 104 1.64 -17.95 -10.06
N SER A 105 0.91 -19.03 -9.83
CA SER A 105 -0.02 -19.15 -8.70
C SER A 105 0.65 -18.93 -7.34
N ASN A 106 1.93 -19.26 -7.21
CA ASN A 106 2.70 -19.13 -5.98
C ASN A 106 3.13 -17.68 -5.66
N GLU A 107 2.95 -16.75 -6.60
CA GLU A 107 3.41 -15.35 -6.46
C GLU A 107 2.28 -14.38 -6.12
N VAL A 108 1.01 -14.83 -6.20
CA VAL A 108 -0.16 -13.95 -6.14
C VAL A 108 -1.15 -14.37 -5.07
N GLU A 109 -1.89 -13.40 -4.58
CA GLU A 109 -2.96 -13.58 -3.60
C GLU A 109 -4.10 -12.59 -3.88
N LEU A 110 -5.29 -12.86 -3.34
CA LEU A 110 -6.39 -11.90 -3.41
C LEU A 110 -6.07 -10.64 -2.63
N ALA A 111 -6.67 -9.53 -3.06
CA ALA A 111 -6.59 -8.31 -2.29
C ALA A 111 -7.23 -8.54 -0.91
N HIS A 112 -6.51 -8.18 0.15
CA HIS A 112 -7.00 -8.32 1.52
C HIS A 112 -7.45 -6.99 2.07
N LEU A 113 -8.61 -7.00 2.71
CA LEU A 113 -9.12 -5.86 3.46
C LEU A 113 -8.61 -5.91 4.90
N TYR A 114 -8.09 -4.79 5.36
CA TYR A 114 -7.78 -4.57 6.76
C TYR A 114 -8.15 -3.15 7.16
N TYR A 115 -8.06 -2.84 8.44
CA TYR A 115 -8.51 -1.57 8.97
C TYR A 115 -7.43 -0.88 9.80
N LEU A 116 -7.28 0.43 9.59
CA LEU A 116 -6.37 1.27 10.37
C LEU A 116 -7.16 2.10 11.38
N PRO A 117 -6.79 2.07 12.67
CA PRO A 117 -7.46 2.87 13.69
C PRO A 117 -7.14 4.36 13.55
N LYS A 118 -8.18 5.18 13.53
CA LYS A 118 -8.08 6.65 13.57
C LYS A 118 -8.03 7.11 15.03
N ALA A 119 -6.93 6.85 15.72
CA ALA A 119 -6.74 7.16 17.15
C ALA A 119 -6.91 8.64 17.54
N HIS A 120 -6.86 9.56 16.56
CA HIS A 120 -7.07 11.00 16.74
C HIS A 120 -8.55 11.42 16.70
N LYS A 121 -9.48 10.47 16.56
CA LYS A 121 -10.93 10.72 16.51
C LYS A 121 -11.64 10.04 17.69
N PRO A 122 -12.69 10.66 18.27
CA PRO A 122 -13.49 10.04 19.33
C PRO A 122 -13.99 8.66 18.91
N GLY A 123 -13.96 7.69 19.85
CA GLY A 123 -14.36 6.30 19.58
C GLY A 123 -13.38 5.48 18.74
N THR A 124 -12.27 6.07 18.27
CA THR A 124 -11.25 5.41 17.42
C THR A 124 -11.88 4.64 16.25
N PRO A 125 -12.57 5.32 15.30
CA PRO A 125 -13.15 4.69 14.14
C PRO A 125 -12.07 4.06 13.25
N LEU A 126 -12.48 3.06 12.49
CA LEU A 126 -11.63 2.32 11.57
C LEU A 126 -11.64 2.96 10.17
N ARG A 127 -10.47 3.00 9.51
CA ARG A 127 -10.34 3.26 8.06
C ARG A 127 -10.14 1.94 7.34
N PRO A 128 -11.01 1.53 6.42
CA PRO A 128 -10.74 0.36 5.57
C PRO A 128 -9.57 0.65 4.62
N ILE A 129 -8.72 -0.34 4.41
CA ILE A 129 -7.64 -0.34 3.44
C ILE A 129 -7.67 -1.68 2.70
N ILE A 130 -7.75 -1.61 1.38
CA ILE A 130 -7.62 -2.77 0.50
C ILE A 130 -6.18 -2.82 0.02
N SER A 131 -5.45 -3.89 0.37
CA SER A 131 -4.10 -4.13 -0.13
C SER A 131 -4.14 -5.18 -1.23
N GLY A 132 -3.82 -4.74 -2.45
CA GLY A 132 -3.71 -5.58 -3.65
C GLY A 132 -2.27 -5.74 -4.15
N LEU A 133 -1.27 -5.66 -3.27
CA LEU A 133 0.16 -5.62 -3.66
C LEU A 133 0.66 -6.87 -4.40
N LYS A 134 -0.05 -7.99 -4.25
CA LYS A 134 0.22 -9.26 -4.93
C LYS A 134 -0.97 -9.74 -5.75
N HIS A 135 -1.87 -8.83 -6.11
CA HIS A 135 -3.02 -9.17 -6.95
C HIS A 135 -2.53 -9.65 -8.34
N PRO A 136 -3.24 -10.59 -9.00
CA PRO A 136 -2.85 -11.09 -10.34
C PRO A 136 -2.51 -9.97 -11.34
N THR A 137 -3.22 -8.84 -11.30
CA THR A 137 -3.01 -7.74 -12.24
C THR A 137 -1.83 -6.80 -11.90
N ILE A 138 -1.11 -7.00 -10.79
CA ILE A 138 -0.11 -6.03 -10.31
C ILE A 138 1.07 -5.84 -11.28
N LYS A 139 1.51 -6.92 -11.96
CA LYS A 139 2.58 -6.85 -12.96
C LYS A 139 2.16 -6.01 -14.16
N ILE A 140 0.91 -6.15 -14.59
CA ILE A 140 0.30 -5.36 -15.68
C ILE A 140 0.21 -3.89 -15.27
N SER A 141 -0.30 -3.59 -14.07
CA SER A 141 -0.39 -2.21 -13.58
C SER A 141 0.98 -1.53 -13.52
N LYS A 142 2.02 -2.23 -13.04
CA LYS A 142 3.39 -1.69 -13.02
C LYS A 142 3.94 -1.43 -14.42
N PHE A 143 3.70 -2.35 -15.35
CA PHE A 143 4.12 -2.17 -16.73
C PHE A 143 3.44 -0.97 -17.40
N LEU A 144 2.13 -0.78 -17.18
CA LEU A 144 1.43 0.40 -17.66
C LEU A 144 1.93 1.68 -16.99
N ASP A 145 2.21 1.64 -15.68
CA ASP A 145 2.80 2.78 -14.97
C ASP A 145 4.16 3.17 -15.56
N GLU A 146 5.05 2.20 -15.81
CA GLU A 146 6.35 2.42 -16.45
C GLU A 146 6.21 3.09 -17.83
N LEU A 147 5.20 2.71 -18.62
CA LEU A 147 4.94 3.30 -19.93
C LEU A 147 4.36 4.72 -19.85
N LEU A 148 3.44 4.96 -18.91
CA LEU A 148 2.71 6.22 -18.79
C LEU A 148 3.48 7.28 -17.97
N ARG A 149 4.36 6.86 -17.06
CA ARG A 149 5.07 7.75 -16.13
C ARG A 149 5.77 8.93 -16.83
N PRO A 150 6.56 8.72 -17.91
CA PRO A 150 7.24 9.85 -18.56
C PRO A 150 6.28 10.87 -19.17
N LEU A 151 5.14 10.42 -19.69
CA LEU A 151 4.10 11.29 -20.25
C LEU A 151 3.42 12.09 -19.14
N PHE A 152 3.06 11.41 -18.05
CA PHE A 152 2.49 12.04 -16.87
C PHE A 152 3.43 13.11 -16.30
N ASP A 153 4.70 12.77 -16.09
CA ASP A 153 5.68 13.69 -15.51
C ASP A 153 5.87 14.93 -16.39
N LYS A 154 5.93 14.77 -17.71
CA LYS A 154 6.01 15.89 -18.66
C LYS A 154 4.80 16.83 -18.57
N MET A 155 3.60 16.28 -18.39
CA MET A 155 2.38 17.09 -18.21
C MET A 155 2.35 17.75 -16.83
N ALA A 156 2.74 17.01 -15.79
CA ALA A 156 2.71 17.45 -14.41
C ALA A 156 3.62 18.65 -14.15
N LEU A 157 4.72 18.81 -14.90
CA LEU A 157 5.62 19.98 -14.82
C LEU A 157 4.91 21.33 -14.98
N LYS A 158 3.78 21.37 -15.70
CA LYS A 158 3.03 22.62 -15.96
C LYS A 158 1.86 22.84 -15.01
N SER A 159 1.41 21.78 -14.32
CA SER A 159 0.16 21.80 -13.55
C SER A 159 0.34 21.49 -12.08
N THR A 160 1.56 21.14 -11.66
CA THR A 160 1.82 20.61 -10.32
C THR A 160 2.99 21.33 -9.71
N VAL A 161 2.84 21.72 -8.45
CA VAL A 161 3.93 22.30 -7.68
C VAL A 161 4.44 21.26 -6.71
N ASN A 162 5.73 20.93 -6.80
CA ASN A 162 6.32 19.80 -6.10
C ASN A 162 6.69 20.14 -4.64
N SER A 163 6.76 21.43 -4.31
CA SER A 163 7.15 21.91 -3.00
C SER A 163 6.45 23.21 -2.62
N GLY A 164 6.05 23.35 -1.36
CA GLY A 164 5.51 24.61 -0.85
C GLY A 164 6.49 25.78 -0.97
N PHE A 165 7.80 25.51 -0.90
CA PHE A 165 8.83 26.54 -1.12
C PHE A 165 8.87 26.99 -2.59
N GLU A 166 8.74 26.06 -3.51
CA GLU A 166 8.67 26.35 -4.95
C GLU A 166 7.41 27.17 -5.28
N LEU A 167 6.28 26.82 -4.67
CA LEU A 167 5.03 27.57 -4.81
C LEU A 167 5.19 29.02 -4.35
N VAL A 168 5.76 29.23 -3.15
CA VAL A 168 5.97 30.58 -2.61
C VAL A 168 6.88 31.39 -3.51
N LYS A 169 7.95 30.78 -4.04
CA LYS A 169 8.86 31.45 -4.96
C LYS A 169 8.16 31.85 -6.27
N GLN A 170 7.40 30.93 -6.87
CA GLN A 170 6.63 31.20 -8.08
C GLN A 170 5.59 32.32 -7.87
N LEU A 171 4.91 32.33 -6.72
CA LEU A 171 3.95 33.39 -6.37
C LEU A 171 4.64 34.75 -6.15
N GLN A 172 5.84 34.76 -5.56
CA GLN A 172 6.63 35.99 -5.39
C GLN A 172 7.12 36.54 -6.73
N GLU A 173 7.56 35.68 -7.65
CA GLU A 173 7.94 36.07 -9.01
C GLU A 173 6.72 36.61 -9.76
N TRP A 174 5.60 35.87 -9.76
CA TRP A 174 4.35 36.30 -10.38
C TRP A 174 3.87 37.65 -9.82
N SER A 175 3.97 37.87 -8.50
CA SER A 175 3.57 39.12 -7.85
C SER A 175 4.38 40.33 -8.34
N LYS A 176 5.66 40.17 -8.69
CA LYS A 176 6.48 41.28 -9.19
C LYS A 176 6.01 41.78 -10.54
N ASP A 177 5.51 40.85 -11.37
CA ASP A 177 5.10 41.15 -12.74
C ASP A 177 3.62 41.53 -12.85
N ASN A 178 2.78 41.10 -11.89
CA ASN A 178 1.32 41.19 -12.00
C ASN A 178 0.64 42.03 -10.90
N MET A 179 1.32 42.32 -9.79
CA MET A 179 0.82 43.30 -8.83
C MET A 179 1.59 44.60 -9.05
N ARG A 180 0.91 45.60 -9.65
CA ARG A 180 1.43 46.97 -9.65
C ARG A 180 1.58 47.43 -8.20
N GLN A 181 2.73 48.05 -7.89
CA GLN A 181 2.87 48.86 -6.67
C GLN A 181 1.82 49.96 -6.64
#